data_AF-A0A401T9N9-F1
#
_entry.id   AF-A0A401T9N9-F1
#
_cell.length_a   1.000
_cell.length_b   1.000
_cell.length_c   1.000
_cell.angle_alpha   90.00
_cell.angle_beta   90.00
_cell.angle_gamma   90.00
#
_symmetry.space_group_name_H-M   'P 1'
#
loop_
_entity.id
_entity.type
_entity.pdbx_description
1 polymer ?
#
loop_
_entity_poly.entity_id
_entity_poly.type
_entity_poly.pdbx_seq_one_letter_code
_entity_poly.pdbx_strand_id
1 'polypeptide(L)'
;NFKASQSKRRCIFSYSFVAAKNISFFLLLLEYGGKWKMLHYFARNFFASVLPVAFEEHGTLFIYGVSDLPSDLKVMLQVKVYQWNLMEPVCVYATESFILKARTSAPVYKEITDNLLRRCDCSRYNCVVTFYLKENGTQLGPSNYYLLSSLKDAQMLRKPQVNVSNNIMPS
;
A
#
# COMPACT_ATOMS: atom_id res chain seq x y z
N ASN A 1 -4.79 18.42 45.65
CA ASN A 1 -3.40 18.22 45.16
C ASN A 1 -3.10 16.74 44.98
N PHE A 2 -3.73 16.14 43.97
CA PHE A 2 -3.52 14.74 43.59
C PHE A 2 -2.28 14.68 42.67
N LYS A 3 -1.20 14.09 43.17
CA LYS A 3 0.02 13.88 42.40
C LYS A 3 -0.07 12.52 41.70
N ALA A 4 0.07 12.57 40.38
CA ALA A 4 -0.15 11.47 39.46
C ALA A 4 0.85 10.32 39.63
N SER A 5 0.30 9.11 39.55
CA SER A 5 0.97 7.83 39.36
C SER A 5 1.70 7.78 38.01
N GLN A 6 2.99 7.42 38.01
CA GLN A 6 3.69 6.93 36.82
C GLN A 6 4.15 5.49 37.05
N SER A 7 3.27 4.55 36.67
CA SER A 7 3.58 3.13 36.52
C SER A 7 4.35 2.91 35.22
N LYS A 8 5.68 2.81 35.33
CA LYS A 8 6.62 2.45 34.25
C LYS A 8 6.48 0.95 33.92
N ARG A 9 5.59 0.58 33.00
CA ARG A 9 5.53 -0.80 32.48
C ARG A 9 6.52 -0.98 31.34
N ARG A 10 7.53 -1.79 31.63
CA ARG A 10 8.52 -2.39 30.74
C ARG A 10 7.80 -3.44 29.87
N CYS A 11 7.68 -3.24 28.57
CA CYS A 11 7.27 -4.30 27.65
C CYS A 11 8.49 -5.18 27.34
N ILE A 12 8.64 -6.27 28.09
CA ILE A 12 9.53 -7.38 27.73
C ILE A 12 8.65 -8.37 26.96
N PHE A 13 8.72 -8.35 25.63
CA PHE A 13 8.16 -9.44 24.82
C PHE A 13 9.22 -10.54 24.76
N SER A 14 9.11 -11.50 25.68
CA SER A 14 9.80 -12.78 25.61
C SER A 14 9.03 -13.69 24.65
N TYR A 15 9.43 -13.75 23.38
CA TYR A 15 9.03 -14.86 22.51
C TYR A 15 10.08 -15.96 22.63
N SER A 16 9.68 -17.08 23.23
CA SER A 16 10.45 -18.31 23.25
C SER A 16 10.64 -18.83 21.82
N PHE A 17 11.91 -18.90 21.41
CA PHE A 17 12.35 -19.41 20.12
C PHE A 17 12.16 -20.94 20.12
N VAL A 18 11.08 -21.42 19.47
CA VAL A 18 10.98 -22.84 19.11
C VAL A 18 11.83 -23.03 17.86
N ALA A 19 12.97 -23.71 18.03
CA ALA A 19 13.90 -24.04 16.96
C ALA A 19 13.25 -25.01 15.96
N ALA A 20 12.78 -24.49 14.82
CA ALA A 20 12.42 -25.29 13.67
C ALA A 20 13.70 -25.72 12.93
N LYS A 21 14.04 -27.01 13.05
CA LYS A 21 15.09 -27.68 12.28
C LYS A 21 14.75 -27.69 10.78
N ASN A 22 15.75 -27.43 9.95
CA ASN A 22 15.86 -27.75 8.51
C ASN A 22 14.83 -27.17 7.54
N ILE A 23 14.92 -25.87 7.28
CA ILE A 23 14.54 -25.28 5.99
C ILE A 23 15.60 -24.21 5.64
N SER A 24 16.57 -24.56 4.78
CA SER A 24 17.44 -23.55 4.15
C SER A 24 16.66 -22.91 2.99
N PHE A 25 15.65 -22.12 3.33
CA PHE A 25 14.94 -21.24 2.39
C PHE A 25 15.35 -19.82 2.78
N PHE A 26 16.47 -19.37 2.21
CA PHE A 26 17.10 -18.11 2.58
C PHE A 26 16.16 -16.92 2.31
N LEU A 27 15.92 -16.09 3.33
CA LEU A 27 15.14 -14.83 3.28
C LEU A 27 15.84 -13.70 2.48
N LEU A 28 16.72 -14.02 1.54
CA LEU A 28 17.50 -13.02 0.77
C LEU A 28 16.67 -12.41 -0.37
N LEU A 29 16.68 -11.07 -0.44
CA LEU A 29 16.10 -10.24 -1.50
C LEU A 29 16.77 -10.45 -2.87
N LEU A 30 18.01 -10.93 -2.89
CA LEU A 30 18.82 -11.17 -4.07
C LEU A 30 19.17 -12.66 -4.16
N GLU A 31 19.20 -13.18 -5.39
CA GLU A 31 19.74 -14.50 -5.65
C GLU A 31 21.27 -14.49 -5.64
N TYR A 32 21.85 -15.65 -5.33
CA TYR A 32 23.27 -15.88 -5.56
C TYR A 32 23.53 -15.73 -7.07
N GLY A 33 24.24 -14.66 -7.46
CA GLY A 33 24.40 -14.25 -8.87
C GLY A 33 23.79 -12.88 -9.22
N GLY A 34 23.24 -12.15 -8.25
CA GLY A 34 22.84 -10.74 -8.41
C GLY A 34 21.51 -10.52 -9.14
N LYS A 35 20.77 -11.58 -9.48
CA LYS A 35 19.43 -11.47 -10.05
C LYS A 35 18.43 -10.97 -9.01
N TRP A 36 17.60 -10.02 -9.41
CA TRP A 36 16.55 -9.45 -8.56
C TRP A 36 15.37 -10.39 -8.48
N LYS A 37 14.98 -10.74 -7.25
CA LYS A 37 13.68 -11.41 -7.00
C LYS A 37 12.55 -10.39 -7.05
N MET A 38 11.31 -10.86 -7.23
CA MET A 38 10.10 -10.03 -7.17
C MET A 38 10.07 -9.14 -5.92
N LEU A 39 10.53 -9.65 -4.78
CA LEU A 39 10.59 -8.90 -3.53
C LEU A 39 11.51 -7.68 -3.59
N HIS A 40 12.58 -7.73 -4.40
CA HIS A 40 13.47 -6.57 -4.58
C HIS A 40 12.79 -5.44 -5.37
N TYR A 41 11.98 -5.77 -6.38
CA TYR A 41 11.15 -4.79 -7.08
C TYR A 41 10.12 -4.15 -6.14
N PHE A 42 9.54 -4.94 -5.23
CA PHE A 42 8.63 -4.42 -4.22
C PHE A 42 9.34 -3.48 -3.24
N ALA A 43 10.53 -3.86 -2.75
CA ALA A 43 11.34 -3.05 -1.85
C ALA A 43 11.65 -1.66 -2.43
N ARG A 44 11.95 -1.57 -3.73
CA ARG A 44 12.20 -0.28 -4.40
C ARG A 44 11.04 0.70 -4.23
N ASN A 45 9.80 0.24 -4.35
CA ASN A 45 8.62 1.09 -4.22
C ASN A 45 8.26 1.33 -2.74
N PHE A 46 8.42 0.30 -1.90
CA PHE A 46 8.11 0.38 -0.48
C PHE A 46 9.05 1.30 0.31
N PHE A 47 10.30 1.48 -0.15
CA PHE A 47 11.28 2.40 0.44
C PHE A 47 11.36 3.74 -0.29
N ALA A 48 10.33 4.13 -1.04
CA ALA A 48 10.25 5.47 -1.59
C ALA A 48 10.14 6.52 -0.48
N SER A 49 10.78 7.68 -0.64
CA SER A 49 10.82 8.73 0.40
C SER A 49 9.45 9.26 0.83
N VAL A 50 8.44 9.09 -0.02
CA VAL A 50 7.05 9.40 0.29
C VAL A 50 6.21 8.28 -0.31
N LEU A 51 5.36 7.66 0.51
CA LEU A 51 4.45 6.62 0.03
C LEU A 51 3.15 6.56 0.83
N PRO A 52 2.03 6.23 0.18
CA PRO A 52 0.83 5.83 0.90
C PRO A 52 0.83 4.32 1.14
N VAL A 53 0.37 3.91 2.32
CA VAL A 53 0.15 2.50 2.71
C VAL A 53 -1.28 2.34 3.15
N ALA A 54 -1.94 1.27 2.70
CA ALA A 54 -3.30 0.96 3.12
C ALA A 54 -3.38 -0.39 3.83
N PHE A 55 -4.27 -0.47 4.80
CA PHE A 55 -4.67 -1.72 5.44
C PHE A 55 -6.11 -1.60 5.94
N GLU A 56 -6.76 -2.73 6.11
CA GLU A 56 -8.11 -2.78 6.69
C GLU A 56 -8.04 -3.35 8.09
N GLU A 57 -8.77 -2.70 9.00
CA GLU A 57 -8.92 -3.15 10.38
C GLU A 57 -10.41 -3.07 10.74
N HIS A 58 -10.98 -4.19 11.18
CA HIS A 58 -12.40 -4.32 11.55
C HIS A 58 -13.38 -3.77 10.49
N GLY A 59 -13.12 -4.03 9.20
CA GLY A 59 -13.99 -3.59 8.10
C GLY A 59 -13.86 -2.10 7.73
N THR A 60 -12.89 -1.39 8.32
CA THR A 60 -12.57 -0.01 8.01
C THR A 60 -11.24 0.06 7.28
N LEU A 61 -11.23 0.69 6.10
CA LEU A 61 -10.03 0.94 5.32
C LEU A 61 -9.30 2.17 5.87
N PHE A 62 -8.05 1.97 6.23
CA PHE A 62 -7.14 3.04 6.63
C PHE A 62 -6.07 3.22 5.56
N ILE A 63 -5.80 4.48 5.21
CA ILE A 63 -4.66 4.83 4.36
C ILE A 63 -3.80 5.80 5.15
N TYR A 64 -2.53 5.45 5.31
CA TYR A 64 -1.51 6.25 5.97
C TYR A 64 -0.60 6.86 4.91
N GLY A 65 -0.27 8.13 5.07
CA GLY A 65 0.82 8.77 4.36
C GLY A 65 2.09 8.64 5.18
N VAL A 66 3.18 8.21 4.54
CA VAL A 66 4.52 8.17 5.13
C VAL A 66 5.39 9.16 4.37
N SER A 67 6.11 10.02 5.10
CA SER A 67 7.11 10.94 4.55
C SER A 67 8.39 10.81 5.33
N ASP A 68 9.48 10.44 4.65
CA ASP A 68 10.84 10.45 5.17
C ASP A 68 11.56 11.77 4.87
N LEU A 69 10.92 12.68 4.14
CA LEU A 69 11.50 13.98 3.78
C LEU A 69 11.67 14.87 5.02
N PRO A 70 12.69 15.75 5.02
CA PRO A 70 12.95 16.65 6.15
C PRO A 70 11.99 17.84 6.20
N SER A 71 11.18 18.07 5.17
CA SER A 71 10.22 19.17 5.07
C SER A 71 8.79 18.66 5.04
N ASP A 72 7.88 19.47 5.57
CA ASP A 72 6.44 19.24 5.45
C ASP A 72 6.01 19.33 3.98
N LEU A 73 5.06 18.50 3.59
CA LEU A 73 4.53 18.45 2.23
C LEU A 73 3.05 18.79 2.22
N LYS A 74 2.60 19.56 1.22
CA LYS A 74 1.18 19.83 1.00
C LYS A 74 0.67 18.91 -0.10
N VAL A 75 0.06 17.80 0.30
CA VAL A 75 -0.33 16.72 -0.61
C VAL A 75 -1.83 16.48 -0.59
N MET A 76 -2.31 15.79 -1.60
CA MET A 76 -3.66 15.24 -1.69
C MET A 76 -3.58 13.74 -1.96
N LEU A 77 -4.49 12.97 -1.38
CA LEU A 77 -4.62 11.54 -1.65
C LEU A 77 -5.62 11.34 -2.77
N GLN A 78 -5.22 10.58 -3.79
CA GLN A 78 -6.13 10.10 -4.82
C GLN A 78 -6.34 8.60 -4.69
N VAL A 79 -7.60 8.21 -4.53
CA VAL A 79 -8.06 6.82 -4.44
C VAL A 79 -8.85 6.51 -5.70
N LYS A 80 -8.54 5.39 -6.34
CA LYS A 80 -9.22 4.89 -7.53
C LYS A 80 -9.63 3.44 -7.31
N VAL A 81 -10.87 3.13 -7.63
CA VAL A 81 -11.39 1.76 -7.57
C VAL A 81 -11.54 1.24 -8.99
N TYR A 82 -10.97 0.06 -9.24
CA TYR A 82 -11.04 -0.63 -10.52
C TYR A 82 -11.79 -1.94 -10.34
N GLN A 83 -12.59 -2.32 -11.34
CA GLN A 83 -13.05 -3.69 -11.48
C GLN A 83 -12.01 -4.49 -12.27
N TRP A 84 -11.83 -5.78 -11.97
CA TRP A 84 -10.81 -6.62 -12.61
C TRP A 84 -10.96 -6.74 -14.14
N ASN A 85 -12.17 -6.55 -14.67
CA ASN A 85 -12.48 -6.63 -16.09
C ASN A 85 -12.35 -5.29 -16.83
N LEU A 86 -12.13 -4.17 -16.12
CA LEU A 86 -12.08 -2.82 -16.68
C LEU A 86 -10.68 -2.21 -16.50
N MET A 87 -10.21 -1.49 -17.52
CA MET A 87 -8.97 -0.72 -17.46
C MET A 87 -9.19 0.72 -16.96
N GLU A 88 -10.44 1.18 -16.95
CA GLU A 88 -10.83 2.49 -16.45
C GLU A 88 -11.34 2.37 -15.00
N PRO A 89 -11.05 3.36 -14.14
CA PRO A 89 -11.55 3.34 -12.78
C PRO A 89 -13.06 3.55 -12.78
N VAL A 90 -13.79 2.69 -12.06
CA VAL A 90 -15.24 2.84 -11.85
C VAL A 90 -15.51 4.08 -11.00
N CYS A 91 -14.56 4.42 -10.13
CA CYS A 91 -14.74 5.42 -9.10
C CYS A 91 -13.40 6.09 -8.80
N VAL A 92 -13.41 7.41 -8.72
CA VAL A 92 -12.24 8.22 -8.37
C VAL A 92 -12.64 9.16 -7.24
N TYR A 93 -11.87 9.11 -6.16
CA TYR A 93 -12.03 9.98 -5.01
C TYR A 93 -10.71 10.72 -4.77
N ALA A 94 -10.80 12.00 -4.45
CA ALA A 94 -9.67 12.82 -4.06
C ALA A 94 -10.00 13.52 -2.75
N THR A 95 -9.05 13.50 -1.80
CA THR A 95 -9.17 14.30 -0.59
C THR A 95 -8.85 15.75 -0.91
N GLU A 96 -9.26 16.66 -0.01
CA GLU A 96 -8.69 18.00 0.02
C GLU A 96 -7.18 17.95 0.30
N SER A 97 -6.49 19.05 0.00
CA SER A 97 -5.06 19.16 0.29
C SER A 97 -4.81 19.21 1.80
N PHE A 98 -3.92 18.37 2.31
CA PHE A 98 -3.52 18.33 3.71
C PHE A 98 -2.00 18.40 3.84
N ILE A 99 -1.52 18.71 5.05
CA ILE A 99 -0.09 18.78 5.36
C ILE A 99 0.36 17.42 5.89
N LEU A 100 1.23 16.74 5.16
CA LEU A 100 1.95 15.56 5.63
C LEU A 100 3.24 16.01 6.29
N LYS A 101 3.38 15.74 7.58
CA LYS A 101 4.51 16.21 8.38
C LYS A 101 5.82 15.50 8.01
N ALA A 102 6.91 16.25 8.05
CA ALA A 102 8.26 15.74 7.81
C ALA A 102 8.60 14.55 8.72
N ARG A 103 9.18 13.48 8.18
CA ARG A 103 9.65 12.30 8.94
C ARG A 103 8.57 11.66 9.82
N THR A 104 7.34 11.63 9.33
CA THR A 104 6.21 11.05 10.05
C THR A 104 5.39 10.09 9.22
N SER A 105 4.58 9.28 9.92
CA SER A 105 3.47 8.55 9.35
C SER A 105 2.18 8.99 10.05
N ALA A 106 1.15 9.31 9.27
CA ALA A 106 -0.14 9.76 9.78
C ALA A 106 -1.29 9.17 8.95
N PRO A 107 -2.46 8.89 9.58
CA PRO A 107 -3.65 8.48 8.84
C PRO A 107 -4.14 9.66 8.00
N VAL A 108 -4.25 9.46 6.69
CA VAL A 108 -4.69 10.48 5.72
C VAL A 108 -6.10 10.22 5.20
N TYR A 109 -6.58 8.98 5.32
CA TYR A 109 -7.93 8.60 4.94
C TYR A 109 -8.42 7.42 5.79
N LYS A 110 -9.72 7.47 6.11
CA LYS A 110 -10.41 6.47 6.91
C LYS A 110 -11.86 6.39 6.45
N GLU A 111 -12.30 5.23 6.00
CA GLU A 111 -13.70 5.00 5.63
C GLU A 111 -14.08 3.53 5.87
N ILE A 112 -15.34 3.26 6.19
CA ILE A 112 -15.86 1.88 6.22
C ILE A 112 -15.78 1.33 4.80
N THR A 113 -15.13 0.18 4.61
CA THR A 113 -14.86 -0.39 3.29
C THR A 113 -16.16 -0.60 2.51
N ASP A 114 -17.22 -1.08 3.18
CA ASP A 114 -18.50 -1.33 2.54
C ASP A 114 -19.18 -0.04 2.03
N ASN A 115 -18.94 1.11 2.66
CA ASN A 115 -19.46 2.40 2.18
C ASN A 115 -18.73 2.84 0.90
N LEU A 116 -17.40 2.69 0.87
CA LEU A 116 -16.59 2.92 -0.32
C LEU A 116 -17.06 2.04 -1.48
N LEU A 117 -17.31 0.76 -1.21
CA LEU A 117 -17.75 -0.21 -2.23
C LEU A 117 -19.16 0.07 -2.75
N ARG A 118 -20.10 0.44 -1.88
CA ARG A 118 -21.47 0.83 -2.28
C ARG A 118 -21.46 2.08 -3.16
N ARG A 119 -20.63 3.08 -2.85
CA ARG A 119 -20.51 4.30 -3.65
C ARG A 119 -19.98 4.04 -5.05
N CYS A 120 -19.13 3.02 -5.18
CA CYS A 120 -18.43 2.70 -6.43
C CYS A 120 -19.03 1.47 -7.15
N ASP A 121 -20.25 1.04 -6.77
CA ASP A 121 -20.94 -0.15 -7.29
C ASP A 121 -20.02 -1.37 -7.46
N CYS A 122 -19.30 -1.69 -6.38
CA CYS A 122 -18.24 -2.69 -6.35
C CYS A 122 -18.47 -3.72 -5.24
N SER A 123 -17.90 -4.91 -5.41
CA SER A 123 -17.82 -5.94 -4.38
C SER A 123 -16.36 -6.20 -3.97
N ARG A 124 -16.17 -6.91 -2.85
CA ARG A 124 -14.83 -7.29 -2.38
C ARG A 124 -14.11 -8.27 -3.32
N TYR A 125 -14.85 -9.01 -4.15
CA TYR A 125 -14.29 -10.07 -5.00
C TYR A 125 -13.98 -9.61 -6.42
N ASN A 126 -14.66 -8.58 -6.92
CA ASN A 126 -14.51 -8.14 -8.32
C ASN A 126 -13.71 -6.83 -8.47
N CYS A 127 -13.36 -6.16 -7.36
CA CYS A 127 -12.69 -4.87 -7.39
C CYS A 127 -11.35 -4.84 -6.65
N VAL A 128 -10.52 -3.87 -7.03
CA VAL A 128 -9.24 -3.55 -6.41
C VAL A 128 -9.17 -2.04 -6.17
N VAL A 129 -8.62 -1.66 -5.02
CA VAL A 129 -8.40 -0.25 -4.67
C VAL A 129 -6.96 0.10 -4.97
N THR A 130 -6.74 1.20 -5.67
CA THR A 130 -5.41 1.76 -5.92
C THR A 130 -5.39 3.20 -5.43
N PHE A 131 -4.23 3.64 -4.98
CA PHE A 131 -4.11 4.97 -4.40
C PHE A 131 -2.69 5.49 -4.53
N TYR A 132 -2.57 6.80 -4.59
CA TYR A 132 -1.28 7.50 -4.68
C TYR A 132 -1.42 8.92 -4.13
N LEU A 133 -0.29 9.53 -3.80
CA LEU A 133 -0.23 10.92 -3.34
C LEU A 133 0.06 11.85 -4.51
N LYS A 134 -0.46 13.07 -4.45
CA LYS A 134 -0.21 14.13 -5.41
C LYS A 134 0.22 15.40 -4.70
N GLU A 135 1.14 16.13 -5.32
CA GLU A 135 1.55 17.48 -4.92
C GLU A 135 1.42 18.37 -6.16
N ASN A 136 0.71 19.50 -6.08
CA ASN A 136 0.53 20.43 -7.21
C ASN A 136 0.11 19.77 -8.54
N GLY A 137 -0.68 18.70 -8.47
CA GLY A 137 -1.16 17.96 -9.64
C GLY A 137 -0.23 16.85 -10.15
N THR A 138 1.04 16.82 -9.73
CA THR A 138 1.99 15.75 -10.09
C THR A 138 1.93 14.62 -9.07
N GLN A 139 2.08 13.39 -9.54
CA GLN A 139 2.12 12.23 -8.65
C GLN A 139 3.42 12.23 -7.86
N LEU A 140 3.30 12.11 -6.54
CA LEU A 140 4.41 12.03 -5.60
C LEU A 140 4.55 10.61 -5.08
N GLY A 141 5.70 10.00 -5.38
CA GLY A 141 5.98 8.61 -5.01
C GLY A 141 5.23 7.57 -5.86
N PRO A 142 5.47 6.27 -5.58
CA PRO A 142 4.81 5.18 -6.31
C PRO A 142 3.33 5.09 -5.94
N SER A 143 2.54 4.54 -6.86
CA SER A 143 1.18 4.10 -6.54
C SER A 143 1.22 2.79 -5.77
N ASN A 144 0.23 2.60 -4.91
CA ASN A 144 0.06 1.39 -4.13
C ASN A 144 -1.37 0.87 -4.29
N TYR A 145 -1.59 -0.37 -3.91
CA TYR A 145 -2.87 -1.05 -4.07
C TYR A 145 -3.25 -1.81 -2.81
N TYR A 146 -4.55 -1.98 -2.63
CA TYR A 146 -5.14 -2.80 -1.58
C TYR A 146 -6.09 -3.82 -2.20
N LEU A 147 -5.84 -5.08 -1.90
CA LEU A 147 -6.65 -6.21 -2.32
C LEU A 147 -7.76 -6.42 -1.28
N LEU A 148 -9.01 -6.27 -1.69
CA LEU A 148 -10.18 -6.36 -0.82
C LEU A 148 -10.50 -7.80 -0.38
N SER A 149 -9.96 -8.77 -1.10
CA SER A 149 -10.07 -10.21 -0.84
C SER A 149 -8.84 -10.94 -1.36
N SER A 150 -8.72 -12.23 -1.02
CA SER A 150 -7.70 -13.10 -1.59
C SER A 150 -7.88 -13.22 -3.10
N LEU A 151 -6.77 -13.14 -3.86
CA LEU A 151 -6.80 -13.27 -5.32
C LEU A 151 -7.35 -14.62 -5.82
N LYS A 152 -7.39 -15.64 -4.95
CA LYS A 152 -8.00 -16.95 -5.28
C LYS A 152 -9.52 -16.88 -5.40
N ASP A 153 -10.12 -15.96 -4.65
CA ASP A 153 -11.57 -15.74 -4.59
C ASP A 153 -11.99 -14.57 -5.52
N ALA A 154 -11.03 -13.99 -6.23
CA ALA A 154 -11.27 -12.89 -7.14
C ALA A 154 -12.14 -13.33 -8.33
N GLN A 155 -13.25 -12.64 -8.52
CA GLN A 155 -14.18 -12.86 -9.61
C GLN A 155 -13.87 -11.91 -10.76
N MET A 156 -14.17 -12.34 -11.99
CA MET A 156 -13.98 -11.54 -13.22
C MET A 156 -12.52 -11.20 -13.56
N LEU A 157 -11.54 -11.76 -12.84
CA LEU A 157 -10.13 -11.68 -13.21
C LEU A 157 -9.86 -12.54 -14.45
N ARG A 158 -9.74 -11.88 -15.61
CA ARG A 158 -9.47 -12.56 -16.89
C ARG A 158 -7.98 -12.83 -17.05
N LYS A 159 -7.65 -13.92 -17.75
CA LYS A 159 -6.25 -14.21 -18.12
C LYS A 159 -5.75 -13.12 -19.08
N PRO A 160 -4.72 -12.35 -18.71
CA PRO A 160 -4.25 -11.25 -19.54
C PRO A 160 -3.59 -11.77 -20.83
N GLN A 161 -3.85 -11.10 -21.95
CA GLN A 161 -3.12 -11.30 -23.20
C GLN A 161 -2.03 -10.22 -23.28
N VAL A 162 -0.79 -10.59 -22.92
CA VAL A 162 0.35 -9.66 -22.88
C VAL A 162 1.20 -9.88 -24.11
N ASN A 163 1.24 -8.88 -24.99
CA ASN A 163 2.10 -8.90 -26.18
C ASN A 163 3.37 -8.09 -25.90
N VAL A 164 4.53 -8.65 -26.23
CA VAL A 164 5.83 -7.98 -26.10
C VAL A 164 6.44 -7.80 -27.49
N SER A 165 6.60 -6.55 -27.92
CA SER A 165 7.27 -6.19 -29.18
C SER A 165 8.66 -5.65 -28.88
N ASN A 166 9.70 -6.30 -29.41
CA ASN A 166 11.07 -5.79 -29.35
C ASN A 166 11.26 -4.75 -30.46
N ASN A 167 10.81 -3.52 -30.19
CA ASN A 167 11.18 -2.40 -31.04
C ASN A 167 12.60 -2.00 -30.64
N ILE A 168 13.60 -2.57 -31.30
CA ILE A 168 14.97 -2.09 -31.24
C ILE A 168 14.92 -0.67 -31.82
N MET A 169 15.05 0.36 -30.97
CA MET A 169 15.31 1.71 -31.45
C MET A 169 16.63 1.65 -32.24
N PRO A 170 16.64 1.97 -33.55
CA PRO A 170 17.90 2.11 -34.26
C PRO A 170 18.66 3.29 -33.63
N SER A 171 19.92 3.02 -33.29
CA SER A 171 20.92 3.98 -32.81
C SER A 171 21.23 5.06 -33.85
#